data_AF-A0A4U3A6A6-F1
#
_entry.id   AF-A0A4U3A6A6-F1
#
_cell.length_a   1.000
_cell.length_b   1.000
_cell.length_c   1.000
_cell.angle_alpha   90.00
_cell.angle_beta   90.00
_cell.angle_gamma   90.00
#
_symmetry.space_group_name_H-M   'P 1'
#
loop_
_entity.id
_entity.type
_entity.pdbx_description
1 polymer ?
#
loop_
_entity_poly.entity_id
_entity_poly.type
_entity_poly.pdbx_seq_one_letter_code
_entity_poly.pdbx_strand_id
1 'polypeptide(L)'
;QAIQSIDAFAVDTVLQGQTYSSAKSFFVQTFRPLAQGIIYLCEELIRQNDAFPSQFQSQVASTDVIEQELLEQIREIDRMKTSMEAIDQAMPIPGMDAMVNLFTVMRKKL
;
A
#
# COMPACT_ATOMS: atom_id res chain seq x y z
N GLN A 1 15.75 -29.43 -1.29
CA GLN A 1 15.39 -30.58 -2.15
C GLN A 1 16.11 -30.55 -3.51
N ALA A 2 15.89 -29.55 -4.37
CA ALA A 2 16.51 -29.52 -5.71
C ALA A 2 18.05 -29.59 -5.73
N ILE A 3 18.74 -28.76 -4.94
CA ILE A 3 20.22 -28.79 -4.84
C ILE A 3 20.72 -30.15 -4.34
N GLN A 4 20.07 -30.71 -3.32
CA GLN A 4 20.42 -32.03 -2.78
C GLN A 4 20.23 -33.14 -3.81
N SER A 5 19.19 -33.08 -4.63
CA SER A 5 18.97 -34.05 -5.72
C SER A 5 20.03 -33.93 -6.81
N ILE A 6 20.46 -32.70 -7.15
CA ILE A 6 21.55 -32.48 -8.11
C ILE A 6 22.88 -33.01 -7.55
N ASP A 7 23.17 -32.72 -6.28
CA ASP A 7 24.40 -33.17 -5.61
C ASP A 7 24.44 -34.70 -5.50
N ALA A 8 23.31 -35.34 -5.15
CA ALA A 8 23.19 -36.79 -5.12
C ALA A 8 23.39 -37.43 -6.50
N PHE A 9 22.81 -36.85 -7.55
CA PHE A 9 23.00 -37.32 -8.92
C PHE A 9 24.47 -37.17 -9.39
N ALA A 10 25.15 -36.09 -8.99
CA ALA A 10 26.52 -35.83 -9.38
C ALA A 10 27.52 -36.85 -8.82
N VAL A 11 27.30 -37.31 -7.58
CA VAL A 11 28.19 -38.26 -6.89
C VAL A 11 27.80 -39.73 -7.08
N ASP A 12 26.67 -40.00 -7.74
CA ASP A 12 26.21 -41.36 -8.00
C ASP A 12 27.28 -42.18 -8.75
N THR A 13 27.46 -43.43 -8.35
CA THR A 13 28.47 -44.34 -8.93
C THR A 13 27.87 -45.43 -9.82
N VAL A 14 26.55 -45.61 -9.77
CA VAL A 14 25.82 -46.64 -10.53
C VAL A 14 25.69 -46.24 -12.00
N LEU A 15 25.40 -44.97 -12.26
CA LEU A 15 25.20 -44.41 -13.60
C LEU A 15 26.55 -44.02 -14.22
N GLN A 16 26.99 -44.81 -15.19
CA GLN A 16 28.32 -44.70 -15.81
C GLN A 16 28.25 -44.60 -17.34
N GLY A 17 29.37 -44.22 -17.96
CA GLY A 17 29.47 -44.01 -19.40
C GLY A 17 29.34 -42.54 -19.80
N GLN A 18 29.71 -42.24 -21.06
CA GLN A 18 29.87 -40.86 -21.52
C GLN A 18 28.62 -40.00 -21.37
N THR A 19 27.44 -40.56 -21.64
CA THR A 19 26.15 -39.86 -21.50
C THR A 19 25.90 -39.41 -20.06
N TYR A 20 26.17 -40.26 -19.07
CA TYR A 20 25.96 -39.89 -17.67
C TYR A 20 27.05 -38.97 -17.16
N SER A 21 28.31 -39.14 -17.60
CA SER A 21 29.39 -38.22 -17.25
C SER A 21 29.12 -36.79 -17.75
N SER A 22 28.66 -36.64 -19.00
CA SER A 22 28.31 -35.32 -19.55
C SER A 22 27.09 -34.72 -18.85
N ALA A 23 26.07 -35.53 -18.55
CA ALA A 23 24.91 -35.09 -17.79
C ALA A 23 25.29 -34.61 -16.38
N LYS A 24 26.09 -35.39 -15.62
CA LYS A 24 26.57 -35.00 -14.28
C LYS A 24 27.32 -33.67 -14.33
N SER A 25 28.23 -33.51 -15.29
CA SER A 25 28.96 -32.26 -15.50
C SER A 25 28.01 -31.09 -15.78
N PHE A 26 27.04 -31.27 -16.67
CA PHE A 26 26.06 -30.25 -17.01
C PHE A 26 25.17 -29.85 -15.82
N PHE A 27 24.70 -30.82 -15.04
CA PHE A 27 23.88 -30.55 -13.87
C PHE A 27 24.64 -29.76 -12.80
N VAL A 28 25.91 -30.10 -12.55
CA VAL A 28 26.76 -29.39 -11.58
C VAL A 28 27.13 -27.99 -12.08
N GLN A 29 27.48 -27.84 -13.35
CA GLN A 29 27.99 -26.58 -13.89
C GLN A 29 26.90 -25.59 -14.28
N THR A 30 25.72 -26.07 -14.67
CA THR A 30 24.65 -25.23 -15.22
C THR A 30 23.41 -25.22 -14.35
N PHE A 31 22.85 -26.38 -14.02
CA PHE A 31 21.59 -26.44 -13.27
C PHE A 31 21.76 -26.12 -11.80
N ARG A 32 22.88 -26.51 -11.16
CA ARG A 32 23.11 -26.24 -9.74
C ARG A 32 23.19 -24.73 -9.46
N PRO A 33 24.00 -23.93 -10.18
CA PRO A 33 24.02 -22.47 -9.99
C PRO A 33 22.68 -21.83 -10.34
N LEU A 34 21.99 -22.31 -11.38
CA LEU A 34 20.67 -21.80 -11.76
C LEU A 34 19.63 -22.03 -10.65
N ALA A 35 19.55 -23.24 -10.11
CA ALA A 35 18.63 -23.58 -9.03
C ALA A 35 18.92 -22.72 -7.78
N GLN A 36 20.19 -22.48 -7.48
CA GLN A 36 20.58 -21.62 -6.36
C GLN A 36 20.21 -20.15 -6.62
N GLY A 37 20.39 -19.65 -7.84
CA GLY A 37 19.95 -18.31 -8.24
C GLY A 37 18.44 -18.12 -8.13
N ILE A 38 17.65 -19.13 -8.52
CA ILE A 38 16.18 -19.11 -8.37
C ILE A 38 15.80 -19.06 -6.88
N ILE A 39 16.44 -19.87 -6.04
CA ILE A 39 16.21 -19.85 -4.59
C ILE A 39 16.48 -18.45 -4.01
N TYR A 40 17.62 -17.85 -4.32
CA TYR A 40 17.97 -16.52 -3.83
C TYR A 40 16.98 -15.44 -4.30
N LEU A 41 16.53 -15.51 -5.56
CA LEU A 41 15.52 -14.60 -6.06
C LEU A 41 14.20 -14.73 -5.28
N CYS A 42 13.76 -15.96 -5.01
CA CYS A 42 12.55 -16.20 -4.24
C CYS A 42 12.67 -15.70 -2.79
N GLU A 43 13.81 -15.96 -2.13
CA GLU A 43 14.07 -15.48 -0.77
C GLU A 43 14.06 -13.94 -0.71
N GLU A 44 14.68 -13.28 -1.69
CA GLU A 44 14.70 -11.82 -1.78
C GLU A 44 13.31 -11.24 -2.07
N LEU A 45 12.52 -11.89 -2.94
CA LEU A 45 11.14 -11.49 -3.20
C LEU A 45 10.27 -11.56 -1.94
N ILE A 46 10.41 -12.63 -1.15
CA ILE A 46 9.70 -12.75 0.14
C ILE A 46 10.15 -11.64 1.08
N ARG A 47 11.47 -11.44 1.23
CA ARG A 47 12.02 -10.39 2.11
C ARG A 47 11.52 -9.00 1.74
N GLN A 48 11.50 -8.69 0.44
CA GLN A 48 11.00 -7.41 -0.08
C GLN A 48 9.50 -7.26 0.15
N ASN A 49 8.73 -8.31 -0.12
CA ASN A 49 7.29 -8.32 0.10
C ASN A 49 6.94 -8.13 1.58
N ASP A 50 7.68 -8.74 2.50
CA ASP A 50 7.47 -8.59 3.94
C ASP A 50 7.86 -7.19 4.45
N ALA A 51 8.90 -6.59 3.85
CA ALA A 51 9.32 -5.23 4.18
C ALA A 51 8.40 -4.15 3.55
N PHE A 52 7.72 -4.47 2.45
CA PHE A 52 6.97 -3.50 1.66
C PHE A 52 5.88 -2.77 2.46
N PRO A 53 4.99 -3.43 3.24
CA PRO A 53 3.94 -2.74 3.97
C PRO A 53 4.47 -1.71 4.97
N SER A 54 5.51 -2.04 5.73
CA SER A 54 6.09 -1.13 6.72
C SER A 54 6.85 0.02 6.07
N GLN A 55 7.59 -0.25 4.99
CA GLN A 55 8.25 0.79 4.20
C GLN A 55 7.23 1.74 3.56
N PHE A 56 6.18 1.20 2.94
CA PHE A 56 5.10 1.97 2.37
C PHE A 56 4.40 2.83 3.42
N GLN A 57 4.02 2.24 4.56
CA GLN A 57 3.43 2.97 5.68
C GLN A 57 4.36 4.08 6.18
N SER A 58 5.66 3.83 6.30
CA SER A 58 6.60 4.87 6.75
C SER A 58 6.65 6.06 5.78
N GLN A 59 6.59 5.81 4.48
CA GLN A 59 6.62 6.85 3.44
C GLN A 59 5.28 7.60 3.36
N VAL A 60 4.15 6.89 3.44
CA VAL A 60 2.81 7.50 3.38
C VAL A 60 2.46 8.20 4.69
N ALA A 61 2.79 7.65 5.85
CA ALA A 61 2.59 8.31 7.14
C ALA A 61 3.52 9.53 7.31
N SER A 62 4.64 9.60 6.58
CA SER A 62 5.48 10.79 6.51
C SER A 62 5.03 11.83 5.50
N THR A 63 4.02 11.54 4.67
CA THR A 63 3.36 12.57 3.86
C THR A 63 2.50 13.39 4.81
N ASP A 64 2.77 14.69 4.91
CA ASP A 64 2.18 15.62 5.88
C ASP A 64 0.69 15.34 6.10
N VAL A 65 0.36 15.03 7.35
CA VAL A 65 -1.01 14.73 7.79
C VAL A 65 -1.81 16.03 7.76
N ILE A 66 -2.28 16.42 6.57
CA ILE A 66 -3.28 17.47 6.40
C ILE A 66 -4.56 17.09 7.18
N GLU A 67 -4.79 15.80 7.47
CA GLU A 67 -5.96 15.35 8.22
C GLU A 67 -6.10 16.05 9.58
N GLN A 68 -5.01 16.20 10.35
CA GLN A 68 -5.10 16.83 11.66
C GLN A 68 -5.39 18.33 11.54
N GLU A 69 -4.74 19.01 10.58
CA GLU A 69 -5.01 20.42 10.26
C GLU A 69 -6.46 20.61 9.76
N LEU A 70 -6.93 19.72 8.89
CA LEU A 70 -8.27 19.75 8.32
C LEU A 70 -9.34 19.48 9.39
N LEU A 71 -9.08 18.57 10.33
CA LEU A 71 -9.95 18.32 11.48
C LEU A 71 -10.01 19.52 12.41
N GLU A 72 -8.90 20.21 12.64
CA GLU A 72 -8.87 21.45 13.42
C GLU A 72 -9.71 22.53 12.71
N GLN A 73 -9.53 22.71 11.40
CA GLN A 73 -10.31 23.64 10.58
C GLN A 73 -11.81 23.34 10.60
N ILE A 74 -12.21 22.06 10.51
CA ILE A 74 -13.63 21.65 10.63
C ILE A 74 -14.20 22.05 11.99
N ARG A 75 -13.46 21.79 13.09
CA ARG A 75 -13.91 22.17 14.44
C ARG A 75 -14.03 23.68 14.61
N GLU A 76 -13.13 24.46 14.01
CA GLU A 76 -13.23 25.92 14.03
C GLU A 76 -14.48 26.41 13.28
N ILE A 77 -14.77 25.84 12.11
CA ILE A 77 -15.98 26.14 11.34
C ILE A 77 -17.24 25.78 12.13
N ASP A 78 -17.27 24.62 12.78
CA ASP A 78 -18.42 24.20 13.60
C ASP A 78 -18.65 25.15 14.79
N ARG A 79 -17.59 25.57 15.49
CA ARG A 79 -17.69 26.58 16.57
C ARG A 79 -18.21 27.92 16.06
N MET A 80 -17.74 28.34 14.88
CA MET A 80 -18.21 29.59 14.26
C MET A 80 -19.69 29.48 13.87
N LYS A 81 -20.12 28.35 13.30
CA LYS A 81 -21.52 28.09 12.98
C LYS A 81 -22.40 28.16 14.23
N THR A 82 -22.04 27.46 15.30
CA THR A 82 -22.80 27.50 16.56
C THR A 82 -22.85 28.91 17.15
N SER A 83 -21.76 29.67 17.06
CA SER A 83 -21.72 31.07 17.52
C SER A 83 -22.65 31.95 16.69
N MET A 84 -22.67 31.78 15.36
CA MET A 84 -23.54 32.51 14.45
C MET A 84 -25.03 32.19 14.71
N GLU A 85 -25.36 30.91 14.91
CA GLU A 85 -26.71 30.47 15.27
C GLU A 85 -27.14 31.08 16.62
N ALA A 86 -26.25 31.12 17.62
CA ALA A 86 -26.54 31.73 18.91
C ALA A 86 -26.78 33.26 18.79
N ILE A 87 -26.02 33.95 17.93
CA ILE A 87 -26.22 35.38 17.65
C ILE A 87 -27.56 35.62 16.96
N ASP A 88 -27.91 34.81 15.96
CA ASP A 88 -29.19 34.90 15.25
C ASP A 88 -30.39 34.69 16.20
N GLN A 89 -30.27 33.77 17.17
CA GLN A 89 -31.28 33.58 18.22
C GLN A 89 -31.33 34.75 19.22
N ALA A 90 -30.18 35.33 19.58
CA ALA A 90 -30.12 36.42 20.54
C ALA A 90 -30.57 37.78 19.94
N MET A 91 -30.35 37.99 18.65
CA MET A 91 -30.73 39.18 17.91
C MET A 91 -31.31 38.79 16.54
N PRO A 92 -32.58 38.37 16.49
CA PRO A 92 -33.23 38.00 15.24
C PRO A 92 -33.30 39.23 14.33
N ILE A 93 -32.67 39.15 13.15
CA ILE A 93 -32.71 40.23 12.16
C ILE A 93 -34.11 40.28 11.55
N PRO A 94 -34.88 41.38 11.74
CA PRO A 94 -36.24 41.47 11.20
C PRO A 94 -36.20 41.37 9.67
N GLY A 95 -36.96 40.44 9.10
CA GLY A 95 -37.05 40.23 7.65
C GLY A 95 -36.06 39.24 7.05
N MET A 96 -35.14 38.65 7.84
CA MET A 96 -34.23 37.59 7.37
C MET A 96 -35.00 36.37 6.83
N ASP A 97 -36.05 35.93 7.53
CA ASP A 97 -36.91 34.82 7.08
C ASP A 97 -37.59 35.10 5.73
N ALA A 98 -37.99 36.35 5.48
CA ALA A 98 -38.59 36.74 4.21
C ALA A 98 -37.56 36.65 3.07
N MET A 99 -36.31 37.03 3.32
CA MET A 99 -35.21 36.93 2.37
C MET A 99 -34.79 35.47 2.08
N VAL A 100 -34.71 34.62 3.11
CA VAL A 100 -34.42 33.18 2.97
C VAL A 100 -35.51 32.47 2.16
N ASN A 101 -36.78 32.81 2.43
CA ASN A 101 -37.90 32.30 1.66
C ASN A 101 -37.85 32.74 0.18
N LEU A 102 -37.52 34.02 -0.08
CA LEU A 102 -37.36 34.53 -1.44
C LEU A 102 -36.23 33.79 -2.19
N PHE A 103 -35.06 33.60 -1.56
CA PHE A 103 -33.95 32.83 -2.12
C PHE A 103 -34.33 31.38 -2.44
N THR A 104 -35.09 30.73 -1.55
CA THR A 104 -35.56 29.36 -1.74
C THR A 104 -36.53 29.26 -2.93
N VAL A 105 -37.42 30.24 -3.08
CA VAL A 105 -38.35 30.33 -4.22
C VAL A 105 -37.59 30.57 -5.53
N MET A 106 -36.58 31.44 -5.53
CA MET A 106 -35.75 31.70 -6.71
C MET A 106 -34.95 30.46 -7.13
N ARG A 107 -34.39 29.70 -6.17
CA ARG A 107 -33.65 28.45 -6.45
C ARG A 107 -34.52 27.37 -7.09
N LYS A 108 -35.82 27.30 -6.78
CA LYS A 108 -36.75 26.32 -7.37
C LYS A 108 -37.22 26.68 -8.78
N LYS A 109 -37.01 27.92 -9.23
CA LYS A 109 -37.42 28.40 -10.57
C LYS A 109 -36.31 28.32 -11.62
N LEU A 110 -35.07 28.00 -11.22
CA LEU A 110 -33.97 27.60 -12.08
C LEU A 110 -34.00 26.08 -12.28
#